data_AF-A0A929UTW5-F1
#
_entry.id   AF-A0A929UTW5-F1
#
_cell.length_a   1.000
_cell.length_b   1.000
_cell.length_c   1.000
_cell.angle_alpha   90.00
_cell.angle_beta   90.00
_cell.angle_gamma   90.00
#
_symmetry.space_group_name_H-M   'P 1'
#
loop_
_entity.id
_entity.type
_entity.pdbx_description
1 polymer ?
#
loop_
_entity_poly.entity_id
_entity_poly.type
_entity_poly.pdbx_seq_one_letter_code
_entity_poly.pdbx_strand_id
1 'polypeptide(L)'
;MLLFSLILSLLVVSLFFETTQKQKDRHLDDPSLLQMREFLSNEAAFSPSLPVLSLLYEKGELTGHLYLYDSKGSHGSDLRVGVENAFVTPASSTDLPTLLLRAGERYDPGAVSLSLPFLTRAGDFPTSHVSSYKNVLLVPGKTPYSVNTARYNELAAGAGFDGFLAHANVRLFLNRKNMGVYHLVQNFSSSFLASRYHFKRSDDMEKEEGTEAKVFNAFHLQDLFSADLNREEARAALEEKVDIRSLLTLYAMNVLINNPRFPDYQFRAFRAKTPLPDSDLPYQDGRVYFVTGGADLAFQQKPDAFADLMEQRGYGADSVFPHLMEADAYRQLFLQVLGILRRDRFTDEAMHFHNPFLDADLQQ
;
A
#
# COMPACT_ATOMS: atom_id res chain seq x y z
N MET A 1 -67.28 -13.71 13.11
CA MET A 1 -66.10 -12.95 13.59
C MET A 1 -65.00 -13.84 14.19
N LEU A 2 -65.31 -14.93 14.91
CA LEU A 2 -64.28 -15.79 15.53
C LEU A 2 -63.35 -16.51 14.55
N LEU A 3 -63.84 -16.95 13.38
CA LEU A 3 -63.03 -17.70 12.41
C LEU A 3 -61.93 -16.86 11.74
N PHE A 4 -62.18 -15.56 11.54
CA PHE A 4 -61.24 -14.64 10.87
C PHE A 4 -60.07 -14.24 11.79
N SER A 5 -60.31 -14.17 13.10
CA SER A 5 -59.28 -13.86 14.10
C SER A 5 -58.32 -15.04 14.32
N LEU A 6 -58.81 -16.27 14.20
CA LEU A 6 -57.99 -17.49 14.32
C LEU A 6 -57.02 -17.66 13.13
N ILE A 7 -57.50 -17.37 11.91
CA ILE A 7 -56.66 -17.47 10.70
C ILE A 7 -55.57 -16.39 10.71
N LEU A 8 -55.90 -15.16 11.13
CA LEU A 8 -54.92 -14.07 11.19
C LEU A 8 -53.83 -14.32 12.26
N SER A 9 -54.19 -14.93 13.39
CA SER A 9 -53.23 -15.28 14.44
C SER A 9 -52.33 -16.46 14.05
N LEU A 10 -52.84 -17.46 13.32
CA LEU A 10 -52.01 -18.53 12.75
C LEU A 10 -51.04 -18.01 11.67
N LEU A 11 -51.46 -17.04 10.84
CA LEU A 11 -50.60 -16.45 9.81
C LEU A 11 -49.48 -15.59 10.41
N VAL A 12 -49.77 -14.83 11.46
CA VAL A 12 -48.76 -14.03 12.19
C VAL A 12 -47.77 -14.94 12.92
N VAL A 13 -48.21 -16.06 13.51
CA VAL A 13 -47.32 -17.03 14.15
C VAL A 13 -46.44 -17.77 13.14
N SER A 14 -46.96 -18.15 11.97
CA SER A 14 -46.13 -18.74 10.90
C SER A 14 -45.11 -17.74 10.32
N LEU A 15 -45.49 -16.48 10.11
CA LEU A 15 -44.57 -15.44 9.65
C LEU A 15 -43.49 -15.12 10.69
N PHE A 16 -43.82 -15.15 11.99
CA PHE A 16 -42.84 -15.01 13.06
C PHE A 16 -41.91 -16.22 13.17
N PHE A 17 -42.41 -17.44 12.98
CA PHE A 17 -41.58 -18.66 12.98
C PHE A 17 -40.67 -18.76 11.74
N GLU A 18 -41.15 -18.38 10.55
CA GLU A 18 -40.33 -18.33 9.34
C GLU A 18 -39.26 -17.23 9.39
N THR A 19 -39.57 -16.07 9.99
CA THR A 19 -38.59 -14.99 10.17
C THR A 19 -37.58 -15.28 11.28
N THR A 20 -38.00 -15.94 12.37
CA THR A 20 -37.06 -16.39 13.41
C THR A 20 -36.24 -17.62 13.00
N GLN A 21 -36.74 -18.52 12.14
CA GLN A 21 -35.89 -19.55 11.50
C GLN A 21 -34.92 -18.95 10.47
N LYS A 22 -35.35 -18.00 9.63
CA LYS A 22 -34.44 -17.28 8.71
C LYS A 22 -33.40 -16.41 9.42
N GLN A 23 -33.64 -16.01 10.67
CA GLN A 23 -32.65 -15.31 11.51
C GLN A 23 -31.82 -16.22 12.41
N LYS A 24 -32.24 -17.47 12.67
CA LYS A 24 -31.47 -18.45 13.46
C LYS A 24 -30.54 -19.35 12.64
N ASP A 25 -30.75 -19.48 11.32
CA ASP A 25 -29.86 -20.24 10.42
C ASP A 25 -28.77 -19.38 9.76
N ARG A 26 -28.35 -18.30 10.42
CA ARG A 26 -27.07 -17.62 10.13
C ARG A 26 -26.16 -17.62 11.34
N HIS A 27 -26.10 -18.73 12.07
CA HIS A 27 -24.80 -19.12 12.57
C HIS A 27 -23.99 -19.47 11.31
N LEU A 28 -22.90 -18.75 11.05
CA LEU A 28 -21.85 -19.32 10.23
C LEU A 28 -21.49 -20.63 10.92
N ASP A 29 -21.92 -21.76 10.36
CA ASP A 29 -21.29 -23.05 10.65
C ASP A 29 -19.81 -22.82 10.40
N ASP A 30 -19.05 -22.71 11.50
CA ASP A 30 -17.61 -22.58 11.48
C ASP A 30 -17.12 -23.84 10.77
N PRO A 31 -16.72 -23.73 9.48
CA PRO A 31 -16.40 -24.91 8.72
C PRO A 31 -15.21 -25.56 9.41
N SER A 32 -15.24 -26.88 9.56
CA SER A 32 -14.00 -27.55 9.94
C SER A 32 -12.91 -27.12 8.95
N LEU A 33 -11.70 -26.81 9.44
CA LEU A 33 -10.51 -26.48 8.64
C LEU A 33 -10.40 -27.33 7.36
N LEU A 34 -10.79 -28.60 7.46
CA LEU A 34 -10.82 -29.59 6.39
C LEU A 34 -11.78 -29.23 5.24
N GLN A 35 -13.01 -28.81 5.55
CA GLN A 35 -14.01 -28.40 4.56
C GLN A 35 -13.59 -27.12 3.82
N MET A 36 -12.93 -26.20 4.53
CA MET A 36 -12.39 -25.00 3.89
C MET A 36 -11.24 -25.34 2.95
N ARG A 37 -10.34 -26.23 3.37
CA ARG A 37 -9.26 -26.74 2.52
C ARG A 37 -9.79 -27.43 1.28
N GLU A 38 -10.85 -28.22 1.40
CA GLU A 38 -11.48 -28.89 0.25
C GLU A 38 -12.13 -27.88 -0.72
N PHE A 39 -12.92 -26.93 -0.20
CA PHE A 39 -13.53 -25.87 -1.01
C PHE A 39 -12.46 -25.06 -1.77
N LEU A 40 -11.41 -24.62 -1.09
CA LEU A 40 -10.38 -23.78 -1.68
C LEU A 40 -9.44 -24.56 -2.61
N SER A 41 -9.19 -25.85 -2.35
CA SER A 41 -8.43 -26.69 -3.28
C SER A 41 -9.18 -26.84 -4.61
N ASN A 42 -10.50 -27.01 -4.56
CA ASN A 42 -11.34 -27.05 -5.75
C ASN A 42 -11.34 -25.69 -6.48
N GLU A 43 -11.53 -24.58 -5.77
CA GLU A 43 -11.52 -23.22 -6.37
C GLU A 43 -10.14 -22.79 -6.90
N ALA A 44 -9.04 -23.14 -6.22
CA ALA A 44 -7.68 -22.83 -6.66
C ALA A 44 -7.31 -23.62 -7.91
N ALA A 45 -7.75 -24.87 -8.03
CA ALA A 45 -7.61 -25.66 -9.25
C ALA A 45 -8.32 -25.01 -10.46
N PHE A 46 -9.38 -24.22 -10.23
CA PHE A 46 -10.06 -23.42 -11.26
C PHE A 46 -9.34 -22.11 -11.61
N SER A 47 -8.38 -21.64 -10.79
CA SER A 47 -7.68 -20.35 -10.99
C SER A 47 -6.17 -20.46 -10.76
N PRO A 48 -5.43 -21.26 -11.55
CA PRO A 48 -4.01 -21.58 -11.30
C PRO A 48 -3.04 -20.40 -11.52
N SER A 49 -3.52 -19.19 -11.81
CA SER A 49 -2.69 -18.04 -12.16
C SER A 49 -2.39 -17.10 -11.00
N LEU A 50 -3.13 -17.15 -9.89
CA LEU A 50 -2.98 -16.22 -8.76
C LEU A 50 -3.02 -16.96 -7.41
N PRO A 51 -2.23 -16.53 -6.41
CA PRO A 51 -2.41 -16.95 -5.03
C PRO A 51 -3.83 -16.69 -4.52
N VAL A 52 -4.31 -17.54 -3.62
CA VAL A 52 -5.66 -17.44 -3.04
C VAL A 52 -5.58 -17.08 -1.57
N LEU A 53 -6.32 -16.03 -1.20
CA LEU A 53 -6.57 -15.62 0.18
C LEU A 53 -8.02 -15.91 0.51
N SER A 54 -8.27 -16.67 1.58
CA SER A 54 -9.61 -16.80 2.13
C SER A 54 -9.65 -16.27 3.55
N LEU A 55 -10.53 -15.30 3.79
CA LEU A 55 -10.72 -14.71 5.11
C LEU A 55 -12.13 -15.05 5.60
N LEU A 56 -12.18 -15.74 6.73
CA LEU A 56 -13.39 -15.97 7.50
C LEU A 56 -13.41 -14.98 8.66
N TYR A 57 -14.44 -14.16 8.75
CA TYR A 57 -14.63 -13.26 9.89
C TYR A 57 -16.10 -12.93 10.07
N GLU A 58 -16.51 -12.78 11.32
CA GLU A 58 -17.85 -12.34 11.63
C GLU A 58 -17.95 -10.81 11.53
N LYS A 59 -19.07 -10.32 11.00
CA LYS A 59 -19.27 -8.89 10.85
C LYS A 59 -19.38 -8.24 12.23
N GLY A 60 -18.42 -7.39 12.57
CA GLY A 60 -18.34 -6.73 13.87
C GLY A 60 -17.23 -7.28 14.78
N GLU A 61 -16.68 -8.45 14.43
CA GLU A 61 -15.51 -9.00 15.10
C GLU A 61 -14.22 -8.40 14.53
N LEU A 62 -13.27 -8.12 15.42
CA LEU A 62 -11.95 -7.56 15.05
C LEU A 62 -10.97 -8.65 14.61
N THR A 63 -11.34 -9.93 14.72
CA THR A 63 -10.49 -11.08 14.42
C THR A 63 -11.13 -11.93 13.34
N GLY A 64 -10.31 -12.37 12.37
CA GLY A 64 -10.69 -13.33 11.35
C GLY A 64 -9.66 -14.44 11.23
N HIS A 65 -10.02 -15.52 10.55
CA HIS A 65 -9.12 -16.62 10.20
C HIS A 65 -8.76 -16.51 8.73
N LEU A 66 -7.46 -16.31 8.46
CA LEU A 66 -6.90 -16.16 7.13
C LEU A 66 -6.26 -17.47 6.69
N TYR A 67 -6.62 -17.93 5.50
CA TYR A 67 -6.02 -19.07 4.83
C TYR A 67 -5.29 -18.60 3.57
N LEU A 68 -4.06 -19.08 3.40
CA LEU A 68 -3.17 -18.71 2.29
C LEU A 68 -2.85 -19.94 1.44
N TYR A 69 -3.09 -19.82 0.14
CA TYR A 69 -2.71 -20.82 -0.86
C TYR A 69 -1.86 -20.16 -1.92
N ASP A 70 -0.83 -20.87 -2.39
CA ASP A 70 -0.07 -20.42 -3.55
C ASP A 70 -0.91 -20.53 -4.85
N SER A 71 -0.35 -20.05 -5.95
CA SER A 71 -1.03 -20.11 -7.26
C SER A 71 -1.25 -21.55 -7.76
N LYS A 72 -0.62 -22.55 -7.16
CA LYS A 72 -0.80 -23.97 -7.49
C LYS A 72 -1.84 -24.64 -6.60
N GLY A 73 -2.48 -23.90 -5.69
CA GLY A 73 -3.43 -24.42 -4.73
C GLY A 73 -2.79 -25.17 -3.54
N SER A 74 -1.48 -25.08 -3.38
CA SER A 74 -0.81 -25.66 -2.21
C SER A 74 -1.07 -24.78 -1.00
N HIS A 75 -1.51 -25.39 0.10
CA HIS A 75 -1.74 -24.70 1.35
C HIS A 75 -0.42 -24.18 1.92
N GLY A 76 -0.30 -22.85 2.05
CA GLY A 76 0.86 -22.20 2.65
C GLY A 76 0.74 -22.13 4.17
N SER A 77 -0.30 -21.46 4.67
CA SER A 77 -0.50 -21.25 6.11
C SER A 77 -1.94 -20.82 6.41
N ASP A 78 -2.38 -21.09 7.63
CA ASP A 78 -3.59 -20.52 8.19
C ASP A 78 -3.27 -19.87 9.55
N LEU A 79 -3.82 -18.68 9.78
CA LEU A 79 -3.57 -17.92 11.01
C LEU A 79 -4.71 -16.96 11.35
N ARG A 80 -4.85 -16.63 12.63
CA ARG A 80 -5.80 -15.59 13.07
C ARG A 80 -5.20 -14.20 12.87
N VAL A 81 -6.00 -13.31 12.32
CA VAL A 81 -5.58 -11.95 11.96
C VAL A 81 -6.58 -10.92 12.46
N GLY A 82 -6.09 -9.74 12.78
CA GLY A 82 -6.91 -8.56 12.91
C GLY A 82 -7.48 -8.15 11.57
N VAL A 83 -8.76 -7.80 11.52
CA VAL A 83 -9.44 -7.33 10.30
C VAL A 83 -10.06 -5.96 10.57
N GLU A 84 -9.63 -4.96 9.81
CA GLU A 84 -10.15 -3.60 9.88
C GLU A 84 -10.60 -3.16 8.48
N ASN A 85 -11.71 -2.42 8.38
CA ASN A 85 -12.02 -1.69 7.15
C ASN A 85 -11.02 -0.54 7.02
N ALA A 86 -10.31 -0.49 5.91
CA ALA A 86 -9.40 0.60 5.61
C ALA A 86 -10.03 1.51 4.55
N PHE A 87 -9.84 2.82 4.73
CA PHE A 87 -10.21 3.80 3.73
C PHE A 87 -8.99 4.11 2.89
N VAL A 88 -9.08 3.78 1.60
CA VAL A 88 -8.18 4.32 0.58
C VAL A 88 -9.05 5.26 -0.24
N THR A 89 -8.66 6.55 -0.31
CA THR A 89 -9.45 7.61 -0.96
C THR A 89 -9.89 7.15 -2.36
N PRO A 90 -11.20 7.21 -2.69
CA PRO A 90 -11.70 6.53 -3.87
C PRO A 90 -11.42 7.36 -5.11
N ALA A 91 -10.93 6.69 -6.16
CA ALA A 91 -11.19 7.11 -7.53
C ALA A 91 -12.18 6.16 -8.24
N SER A 92 -12.76 5.17 -7.54
CA SER A 92 -13.90 4.42 -8.08
C SER A 92 -14.78 3.82 -7.00
N SER A 93 -16.07 4.09 -7.11
CA SER A 93 -17.20 3.57 -6.32
C SER A 93 -17.36 2.05 -6.45
N THR A 94 -16.49 1.26 -5.82
CA THR A 94 -16.70 -0.19 -5.73
C THR A 94 -17.42 -0.53 -4.44
N ASP A 95 -18.51 -1.31 -4.50
CA ASP A 95 -19.13 -1.97 -3.33
C ASP A 95 -18.20 -2.99 -2.62
N LEU A 96 -16.96 -3.11 -3.09
CA LEU A 96 -15.95 -4.02 -2.59
C LEU A 96 -15.14 -3.35 -1.46
N PRO A 97 -15.00 -4.00 -0.30
CA PRO A 97 -14.30 -3.41 0.84
C PRO A 97 -12.79 -3.38 0.62
N THR A 98 -12.13 -2.33 1.09
CA THR A 98 -10.68 -2.35 1.32
C THR A 98 -10.41 -2.77 2.75
N LEU A 99 -9.53 -3.75 2.95
CA LEU A 99 -9.28 -4.35 4.26
C LEU A 99 -7.82 -4.16 4.69
N LEU A 100 -7.61 -3.90 5.97
CA LEU A 100 -6.31 -3.96 6.62
C LEU A 100 -6.24 -5.24 7.46
N LEU A 101 -5.29 -6.11 7.12
CA LEU A 101 -5.02 -7.32 7.88
C LEU A 101 -3.82 -7.09 8.79
N ARG A 102 -3.94 -7.54 10.04
CA ARG A 102 -2.89 -7.40 11.07
C ARG A 102 -2.52 -8.74 11.69
N ALA A 103 -1.24 -9.07 11.73
CA ALA A 103 -0.72 -10.15 12.57
C ALA A 103 -0.32 -9.64 13.95
N GLY A 104 -0.37 -10.52 14.94
CA GLY A 104 0.11 -10.27 16.29
C GLY A 104 -0.47 -11.25 17.31
N GLU A 105 0.26 -11.44 18.40
CA GLU A 105 -0.07 -12.30 19.55
C GLU A 105 -1.50 -12.11 20.08
N ARG A 106 -2.06 -10.90 19.96
CA ARG A 106 -3.43 -10.60 20.40
C ARG A 106 -4.51 -11.31 19.58
N TYR A 107 -4.18 -11.74 18.36
CA TYR A 107 -5.09 -12.41 17.44
C TYR A 107 -4.78 -13.90 17.36
N ASP A 108 -3.50 -14.24 17.27
CA ASP A 108 -3.00 -15.60 17.18
C ASP A 108 -1.74 -15.75 18.05
N PRO A 109 -1.81 -16.49 19.18
CA PRO A 109 -0.67 -16.72 20.04
C PRO A 109 0.50 -17.35 19.26
N GLY A 110 1.67 -16.70 19.28
CA GLY A 110 2.86 -17.09 18.53
C GLY A 110 2.97 -16.53 17.12
N ALA A 111 1.92 -15.92 16.54
CA ALA A 111 1.99 -15.32 15.22
C ALA A 111 2.31 -13.81 15.29
N VAL A 112 3.60 -13.49 15.27
CA VAL A 112 4.09 -12.10 15.27
C VAL A 112 4.01 -11.42 13.90
N SER A 113 3.78 -12.17 12.83
CA SER A 113 3.77 -11.71 11.44
C SER A 113 3.06 -12.66 10.47
N LEU A 114 2.64 -12.13 9.31
CA LEU A 114 2.06 -12.85 8.17
C LEU A 114 3.17 -13.34 7.25
N SER A 115 3.31 -14.65 7.07
CA SER A 115 4.19 -15.22 6.04
C SER A 115 3.48 -15.23 4.68
N LEU A 116 3.91 -14.38 3.76
CA LEU A 116 3.32 -14.16 2.43
C LEU A 116 4.39 -14.44 1.35
N PRO A 117 4.68 -15.72 1.05
CA PRO A 117 5.79 -16.13 0.18
C PRO A 117 5.61 -15.76 -1.31
N PHE A 118 4.45 -15.27 -1.70
CA PHE A 118 4.16 -14.80 -3.06
C PHE A 118 4.28 -13.27 -3.20
N LEU A 119 4.54 -12.55 -2.11
CA LEU A 119 5.09 -11.18 -2.18
C LEU A 119 6.62 -11.20 -2.38
N THR A 120 7.21 -12.39 -2.51
CA THR A 120 8.66 -12.57 -2.62
C THR A 120 9.08 -12.50 -4.08
N ARG A 121 10.05 -11.64 -4.40
CA ARG A 121 10.65 -11.53 -5.73
C ARG A 121 11.60 -12.71 -5.96
N ALA A 122 11.55 -13.32 -7.14
CA ALA A 122 12.66 -14.11 -7.64
C ALA A 122 13.68 -13.17 -8.27
N GLY A 123 14.92 -13.16 -7.78
CA GLY A 123 16.06 -12.59 -8.50
C GLY A 123 16.61 -11.23 -8.07
N ASP A 124 16.57 -10.85 -6.79
CA ASP A 124 17.42 -9.77 -6.24
C ASP A 124 18.04 -10.18 -4.91
N PHE A 125 19.24 -9.67 -4.62
CA PHE A 125 20.13 -9.85 -3.45
C PHE A 125 19.71 -10.82 -2.32
N PRO A 126 20.62 -11.68 -1.80
CA PRO A 126 20.29 -12.83 -0.93
C PRO A 126 19.64 -12.51 0.44
N THR A 127 19.37 -11.25 0.74
CA THR A 127 18.95 -10.79 2.07
C THR A 127 17.68 -9.95 2.09
N SER A 128 17.10 -9.56 0.94
CA SER A 128 15.94 -8.63 0.88
C SER A 128 14.56 -9.33 0.94
N HIS A 129 14.49 -10.49 1.59
CA HIS A 129 13.24 -11.24 1.72
C HIS A 129 12.37 -10.68 2.83
N VAL A 130 11.47 -9.76 2.51
CA VAL A 130 10.31 -9.51 3.37
C VAL A 130 9.22 -10.49 2.93
N SER A 131 9.27 -11.74 3.39
CA SER A 131 8.09 -12.62 3.31
C SER A 131 7.20 -12.48 4.55
N SER A 132 7.57 -11.63 5.51
CA SER A 132 6.96 -11.56 6.83
C SER A 132 6.44 -10.15 7.15
N TYR A 133 5.13 -10.01 7.36
CA TYR A 133 4.46 -8.71 7.43
C TYR A 133 3.57 -8.59 8.67
N LYS A 134 3.70 -7.53 9.48
CA LYS A 134 2.72 -7.28 10.56
C LYS A 134 1.40 -6.74 10.04
N ASN A 135 1.42 -5.99 8.95
CA ASN A 135 0.23 -5.36 8.39
C ASN A 135 0.26 -5.39 6.86
N VAL A 136 -0.86 -5.71 6.22
CA VAL A 136 -1.04 -5.66 4.77
C VAL A 136 -2.42 -5.11 4.41
N LEU A 137 -2.48 -4.37 3.32
CA LEU A 137 -3.73 -3.84 2.77
C LEU A 137 -4.21 -4.76 1.63
N LEU A 138 -5.50 -5.05 1.62
CA LEU A 138 -6.20 -5.69 0.52
C LEU A 138 -7.09 -4.66 -0.15
N VAL A 139 -6.69 -4.23 -1.34
CA VAL A 139 -7.43 -3.26 -2.14
C VAL A 139 -8.07 -3.98 -3.33
N PRO A 140 -9.33 -3.70 -3.70
CA PRO A 140 -9.91 -4.26 -4.91
C PRO A 140 -9.02 -3.98 -6.13
N GLY A 141 -8.68 -5.02 -6.91
CA GLY A 141 -7.66 -4.95 -7.96
C GLY A 141 -8.08 -4.18 -9.22
N LYS A 142 -9.33 -3.72 -9.25
CA LYS A 142 -9.95 -2.98 -10.35
C LYS A 142 -10.25 -1.55 -9.92
N THR A 143 -9.29 -0.90 -9.27
CA THR A 143 -9.40 0.50 -8.82
C THR A 143 -8.21 1.30 -9.35
N PRO A 144 -8.35 2.62 -9.58
CA PRO A 144 -7.20 3.43 -9.99
C PRO A 144 -6.05 3.35 -8.98
N TYR A 145 -6.35 3.25 -7.68
CA TYR A 145 -5.34 3.02 -6.64
C TYR A 145 -4.55 1.74 -6.87
N SER A 146 -5.24 0.61 -7.05
CA SER A 146 -4.57 -0.69 -7.19
C SER A 146 -3.71 -0.72 -8.45
N VAL A 147 -4.23 -0.26 -9.58
CA VAL A 147 -3.55 -0.32 -10.87
C VAL A 147 -2.38 0.66 -10.94
N ASN A 148 -2.62 1.95 -10.68
CA ASN A 148 -1.60 2.98 -10.85
C ASN A 148 -0.51 2.89 -9.78
N THR A 149 -0.88 2.65 -8.52
CA THR A 149 0.11 2.53 -7.43
C THR A 149 0.97 1.28 -7.60
N ALA A 150 0.41 0.16 -8.08
CA ALA A 150 1.21 -1.02 -8.42
C ALA A 150 2.21 -0.70 -9.55
N ARG A 151 1.74 -0.07 -10.63
CA ARG A 151 2.60 0.32 -11.75
C ARG A 151 3.71 1.26 -11.32
N TYR A 152 3.38 2.26 -10.51
CA TYR A 152 4.37 3.19 -9.97
C TYR A 152 5.46 2.47 -9.16
N ASN A 153 5.06 1.58 -8.24
CA ASN A 153 6.02 0.80 -7.45
C ASN A 153 6.86 -0.15 -8.31
N GLU A 154 6.30 -0.74 -9.37
CA GLU A 154 7.03 -1.58 -10.33
C GLU A 154 8.11 -0.76 -11.07
N LEU A 155 7.76 0.43 -11.56
CA LEU A 155 8.70 1.33 -12.23
C LEU A 155 9.81 1.80 -11.28
N ALA A 156 9.45 2.18 -10.05
CA ALA A 156 10.40 2.58 -9.02
C ALA A 156 11.38 1.46 -8.67
N ALA A 157 10.86 0.25 -8.40
CA ALA A 157 11.68 -0.94 -8.14
C ALA A 157 12.59 -1.27 -9.33
N GLY A 158 12.04 -1.22 -10.55
CA GLY A 158 12.80 -1.43 -11.77
C GLY A 158 13.94 -0.43 -11.94
N ALA A 159 13.76 0.81 -11.48
CA ALA A 159 14.75 1.88 -11.55
C ALA A 159 15.82 1.81 -10.47
N GLY A 160 15.75 0.81 -9.58
CA GLY A 160 16.68 0.68 -8.46
C GLY A 160 16.41 1.68 -7.33
N PHE A 161 15.23 2.31 -7.30
CA PHE A 161 14.82 3.07 -6.12
C PHE A 161 14.41 2.08 -5.03
N ASP A 162 15.04 2.13 -3.86
CA ASP A 162 14.77 1.14 -2.80
C ASP A 162 13.52 1.44 -1.96
N GLY A 163 13.03 2.68 -2.02
CA GLY A 163 11.89 3.20 -1.28
C GLY A 163 10.53 2.85 -1.88
N PHE A 164 10.21 1.60 -2.19
CA PHE A 164 8.88 1.23 -2.73
C PHE A 164 8.14 0.22 -1.86
N LEU A 165 6.82 0.13 -2.06
CA LEU A 165 5.98 -0.87 -1.40
C LEU A 165 5.77 -2.09 -2.29
N ALA A 166 6.06 -3.28 -1.73
CA ALA A 166 5.80 -4.54 -2.41
C ALA A 166 4.28 -4.78 -2.58
N HIS A 167 3.92 -5.39 -3.70
CA HIS A 167 2.54 -5.72 -4.00
C HIS A 167 2.43 -7.06 -4.75
N ALA A 168 1.27 -7.70 -4.66
CA ALA A 168 0.92 -8.87 -5.46
C ALA A 168 -0.58 -8.91 -5.75
N ASN A 169 -0.94 -9.51 -6.87
CA ASN A 169 -2.33 -9.81 -7.20
C ASN A 169 -2.73 -11.13 -6.55
N VAL A 170 -3.89 -11.13 -5.91
CA VAL A 170 -4.44 -12.30 -5.20
C VAL A 170 -5.92 -12.46 -5.53
N ARG A 171 -6.41 -13.69 -5.49
CA ARG A 171 -7.85 -13.99 -5.48
C ARG A 171 -8.33 -13.94 -4.04
N LEU A 172 -9.35 -13.12 -3.74
CA LEU A 172 -9.90 -13.02 -2.38
C LEU A 172 -11.25 -13.73 -2.28
N PHE A 173 -11.39 -14.57 -1.26
CA PHE A 173 -12.68 -15.09 -0.79
C PHE A 173 -12.98 -14.52 0.59
N LEU A 174 -14.10 -13.82 0.74
CA LEU A 174 -14.59 -13.34 2.05
C LEU A 174 -15.78 -14.17 2.45
N ASN A 175 -15.71 -14.86 3.60
CA ASN A 175 -16.79 -15.72 4.10
C ASN A 175 -17.34 -16.67 3.01
N ARG A 176 -16.44 -17.36 2.30
CA ARG A 176 -16.71 -18.27 1.16
C ARG A 176 -17.25 -17.61 -0.12
N LYS A 177 -17.44 -16.29 -0.15
CA LYS A 177 -17.84 -15.57 -1.36
C LYS A 177 -16.61 -15.11 -2.14
N ASN A 178 -16.54 -15.45 -3.42
CA ASN A 178 -15.51 -14.95 -4.33
C ASN A 178 -15.69 -13.44 -4.52
N MET A 179 -14.68 -12.66 -4.12
CA MET A 179 -14.67 -11.20 -4.24
C MET A 179 -13.93 -10.71 -5.49
N GLY A 180 -13.31 -11.62 -6.24
CA GLY A 180 -12.51 -11.31 -7.41
C GLY A 180 -11.02 -11.10 -7.09
N VAL A 181 -10.35 -10.34 -7.95
CA VAL A 181 -8.92 -10.03 -7.82
C VAL A 181 -8.73 -8.81 -6.92
N TYR A 182 -7.82 -8.95 -5.96
CA TYR A 182 -7.39 -7.90 -5.05
C TYR A 182 -5.89 -7.68 -5.21
N HIS A 183 -5.44 -6.45 -4.96
CA HIS A 183 -4.04 -6.13 -4.78
C HIS A 183 -3.74 -6.18 -3.29
N LEU A 184 -2.85 -7.10 -2.94
CA LEU A 184 -2.22 -7.14 -1.63
C LEU A 184 -1.06 -6.15 -1.65
N VAL A 185 -1.13 -5.11 -0.84
CA VAL A 185 -0.13 -4.05 -0.75
C VAL A 185 0.50 -4.05 0.63
N GLN A 186 1.83 -4.02 0.69
CA GLN A 186 2.53 -3.82 1.95
C GLN A 186 2.15 -2.47 2.55
N ASN A 187 1.80 -2.45 3.84
CA ASN A 187 1.53 -1.18 4.52
C ASN A 187 2.85 -0.51 4.94
N PHE A 188 2.92 0.82 4.84
CA PHE A 188 4.04 1.64 5.31
C PHE A 188 4.14 1.60 6.85
N SER A 189 4.78 0.56 7.36
CA SER A 189 4.85 0.22 8.78
C SER A 189 6.29 0.06 9.25
N SER A 190 6.56 0.28 10.53
CA SER A 190 7.92 0.13 11.07
C SER A 190 8.45 -1.30 10.94
N SER A 191 7.57 -2.30 10.92
CA SER A 191 7.95 -3.69 10.62
C SER A 191 8.40 -3.90 9.17
N PHE A 192 7.74 -3.23 8.22
CA PHE A 192 8.18 -3.26 6.81
C PHE A 192 9.57 -2.67 6.71
N LEU A 193 9.73 -1.45 7.22
CA LEU A 193 10.97 -0.72 7.14
C LEU A 193 12.11 -1.48 7.84
N ALA A 194 11.85 -2.08 9.00
CA ALA A 194 12.86 -2.88 9.70
C ALA A 194 13.33 -4.07 8.89
N SER A 195 12.38 -4.79 8.29
CA SER A 195 12.70 -5.96 7.48
C SER A 195 13.42 -5.57 6.19
N ARG A 196 12.92 -4.55 5.49
CA ARG A 196 13.45 -4.07 4.20
C ARG A 196 14.84 -3.45 4.31
N TYR A 197 15.08 -2.69 5.38
CA TYR A 197 16.30 -1.90 5.59
C TYR A 197 17.17 -2.45 6.73
N HIS A 198 16.97 -3.71 7.10
CA HIS A 198 17.82 -4.46 8.03
C HIS A 198 17.99 -3.84 9.43
N PHE A 199 16.97 -3.15 9.93
CA PHE A 199 16.97 -2.74 11.33
C PHE A 199 16.71 -3.95 12.23
N LYS A 200 17.42 -4.01 13.36
CA LYS A 200 17.28 -5.11 14.33
C LYS A 200 15.86 -5.14 14.93
N ARG A 201 15.28 -3.96 15.18
CA ARG A 201 13.92 -3.83 15.70
C ARG A 201 13.13 -2.77 14.93
N SER A 202 11.81 -2.93 14.92
CA SER A 202 10.87 -1.91 14.40
C SER A 202 11.00 -0.57 15.10
N ASP A 203 11.48 -0.55 16.34
CA ASP A 203 11.50 0.66 17.15
C ASP A 203 12.80 1.45 16.99
N ASP A 204 13.80 0.90 16.29
CA ASP A 204 15.11 1.51 16.03
C ASP A 204 15.03 2.62 14.96
N MET A 205 13.85 2.84 14.40
CA MET A 205 13.56 3.89 13.43
C MET A 205 12.34 4.70 13.83
N GLU A 206 12.26 5.86 13.22
CA GLU A 206 11.07 6.69 13.16
C GLU A 206 10.66 6.88 11.70
N LYS A 207 9.35 7.01 11.49
CA LYS A 207 8.76 7.11 10.17
C LYS A 207 7.59 8.08 10.23
N GLU A 208 7.37 8.80 9.16
CA GLU A 208 6.28 9.75 9.06
C GLU A 208 5.59 9.67 7.70
N GLU A 209 4.29 9.96 7.71
CA GLU A 209 3.43 9.95 6.53
C GLU A 209 2.40 11.08 6.60
N GLY A 210 2.18 11.76 5.48
CA GLY A 210 1.16 12.79 5.33
C GLY A 210 1.46 13.73 4.17
N THR A 211 1.36 15.03 4.42
CA THR A 211 1.87 16.09 3.54
C THR A 211 3.38 16.20 3.70
N GLU A 212 4.06 16.76 2.69
CA GLU A 212 5.49 17.07 2.74
C GLU A 212 5.84 17.93 3.96
N ALA A 213 5.10 19.02 4.16
CA ALA A 213 5.33 19.94 5.27
C ALA A 213 5.22 19.24 6.64
N LYS A 214 4.25 18.33 6.81
CA LYS A 214 4.10 17.54 8.04
C LYS A 214 5.32 16.66 8.27
N VAL A 215 5.76 15.95 7.24
CA VAL A 215 6.90 15.03 7.33
C VAL A 215 8.19 15.79 7.66
N PHE A 216 8.46 16.90 6.98
CA PHE A 216 9.64 17.72 7.27
C PHE A 216 9.59 18.36 8.66
N ASN A 217 8.41 18.77 9.13
CA ASN A 217 8.25 19.26 10.50
C ASN A 217 8.61 18.18 11.53
N ALA A 218 8.07 16.97 11.36
CA ALA A 218 8.27 15.87 12.30
C ALA A 218 9.74 15.43 12.39
N PHE A 219 10.51 15.58 11.30
CA PHE A 219 11.96 15.34 11.31
C PHE A 219 12.82 16.56 11.65
N HIS A 220 12.20 17.70 11.95
CA HIS A 220 12.86 18.98 12.25
C HIS A 220 13.74 19.51 11.10
N LEU A 221 13.24 19.45 9.87
CA LEU A 221 13.96 19.83 8.65
C LEU A 221 13.55 21.18 8.07
N GLN A 222 12.50 21.82 8.60
CA GLN A 222 11.90 23.03 8.01
C GLN A 222 12.94 24.15 7.80
N ASP A 223 13.70 24.48 8.84
CA ASP A 223 14.71 25.54 8.79
C ASP A 223 15.81 25.26 7.76
N LEU A 224 16.18 23.97 7.58
CA LEU A 224 17.19 23.57 6.60
C LEU A 224 16.70 23.75 5.17
N PHE A 225 15.42 23.43 4.91
CA PHE A 225 14.82 23.66 3.60
C PHE A 225 14.49 25.13 3.33
N SER A 226 14.38 25.99 4.34
CA SER A 226 14.20 27.44 4.18
C SER A 226 15.51 28.22 4.04
N ALA A 227 16.67 27.58 4.23
CA ALA A 227 17.97 28.23 4.10
C ALA A 227 18.32 28.55 2.64
N ASP A 228 19.30 29.45 2.41
CA ASP A 228 19.82 29.71 1.06
C ASP A 228 20.69 28.54 0.58
N LEU A 229 20.09 27.65 -0.22
CA LEU A 229 20.73 26.45 -0.74
C LEU A 229 21.73 26.71 -1.86
N ASN A 230 21.95 27.96 -2.28
CA ASN A 230 23.12 28.31 -3.11
C ASN A 230 24.41 28.34 -2.29
N ARG A 231 24.33 28.44 -0.96
CA ARG A 231 25.49 28.35 -0.05
C ARG A 231 25.86 26.90 0.22
N GLU A 232 27.15 26.58 0.09
CA GLU A 232 27.68 25.24 0.35
C GLU A 232 27.43 24.77 1.78
N GLU A 233 27.62 25.64 2.77
CA GLU A 233 27.37 25.34 4.19
C GLU A 233 25.91 24.95 4.46
N ALA A 234 24.95 25.64 3.81
CA ALA A 234 23.54 25.35 3.96
C ALA A 234 23.17 24.01 3.31
N ARG A 235 23.73 23.71 2.12
CA ARG A 235 23.58 22.40 1.48
C ARG A 235 24.18 21.29 2.32
N ALA A 236 25.40 21.47 2.82
CA ALA A 236 26.08 20.49 3.65
C ALA A 236 25.26 20.17 4.91
N ALA A 237 24.70 21.18 5.58
CA ALA A 237 23.83 20.99 6.74
C ALA A 237 22.55 20.20 6.40
N LEU A 238 21.95 20.45 5.23
CA LEU A 238 20.79 19.72 4.76
C LEU A 238 21.14 18.26 4.38
N GLU A 239 22.22 18.06 3.63
CA GLU A 239 22.73 16.75 3.19
C GLU A 239 23.23 15.89 4.37
N GLU A 240 23.60 16.51 5.50
CA GLU A 240 23.89 15.76 6.73
C GLU A 240 22.63 15.09 7.29
N LYS A 241 21.44 15.69 7.09
CA LYS A 241 20.18 15.20 7.66
C LYS A 241 19.28 14.49 6.66
N VAL A 242 19.47 14.70 5.37
CA VAL A 242 18.56 14.22 4.32
C VAL A 242 19.36 13.57 3.20
N ASP A 243 18.93 12.39 2.76
CA ASP A 243 19.41 11.84 1.50
C ASP A 243 18.73 12.60 0.34
N ILE A 244 19.39 13.67 -0.11
CA ILE A 244 18.87 14.56 -1.17
C ILE A 244 18.67 13.81 -2.48
N ARG A 245 19.50 12.80 -2.77
CA ARG A 245 19.33 11.99 -3.97
C ARG A 245 18.04 11.17 -3.90
N SER A 246 17.72 10.57 -2.76
CA SER A 246 16.46 9.86 -2.52
C SER A 246 15.27 10.80 -2.69
N LEU A 247 15.34 12.02 -2.15
CA LEU A 247 14.28 13.03 -2.28
C LEU A 247 14.05 13.44 -3.74
N LEU A 248 15.11 13.85 -4.44
CA LEU A 248 15.03 14.27 -5.84
C LEU A 248 14.61 13.13 -6.76
N THR A 249 14.97 11.88 -6.43
CA THR A 249 14.46 10.70 -7.15
C THR A 249 12.96 10.53 -6.94
N LEU A 250 12.45 10.72 -5.71
CA LEU A 250 11.01 10.68 -5.45
C LEU A 250 10.27 11.77 -6.24
N TYR A 251 10.76 13.01 -6.24
CA TYR A 251 10.21 14.10 -7.05
C TYR A 251 10.21 13.74 -8.54
N ALA A 252 11.35 13.33 -9.08
CA ALA A 252 11.50 13.04 -10.50
C ALA A 252 10.52 11.94 -10.95
N MET A 253 10.35 10.87 -10.17
CA MET A 253 9.38 9.84 -10.51
C MET A 253 7.93 10.36 -10.47
N ASN A 254 7.55 11.19 -9.49
CA ASN A 254 6.19 11.75 -9.41
C ASN A 254 5.88 12.73 -10.54
N VAL A 255 6.89 13.50 -10.97
CA VAL A 255 6.82 14.34 -12.18
C VAL A 255 6.61 13.49 -13.43
N LEU A 256 7.35 12.39 -13.57
CA LEU A 256 7.25 11.51 -14.74
C LEU A 256 5.90 10.83 -14.88
N ILE A 257 5.31 10.39 -13.77
CA ILE A 257 3.98 9.77 -13.77
C ILE A 257 2.85 10.80 -13.73
N ASN A 258 3.14 12.11 -13.75
CA ASN A 258 2.15 13.19 -13.62
C ASN A 258 1.21 12.97 -12.42
N ASN A 259 1.74 12.83 -11.19
CA ASN A 259 0.93 12.59 -9.99
C ASN A 259 0.35 13.91 -9.43
N PRO A 260 -0.96 14.19 -9.56
CA PRO A 260 -1.53 15.49 -9.20
C PRO A 260 -1.71 15.69 -7.68
N ARG A 261 -1.55 14.64 -6.87
CA ARG A 261 -1.69 14.73 -5.40
C ARG A 261 -0.36 14.82 -4.67
N PHE A 262 0.74 14.72 -5.39
CA PHE A 262 2.07 14.82 -4.81
C PHE A 262 2.50 16.30 -4.73
N PRO A 263 3.16 16.75 -3.65
CA PRO A 263 3.62 15.97 -2.49
C PRO A 263 2.66 15.96 -1.28
N ASP A 264 1.46 16.52 -1.38
CA ASP A 264 0.56 16.66 -0.23
C ASP A 264 -0.30 15.41 0.12
N TYR A 265 -0.11 14.31 -0.59
CA TYR A 265 -0.76 13.04 -0.30
C TYR A 265 0.22 11.87 -0.22
N GLN A 266 0.24 11.19 0.93
CA GLN A 266 1.06 10.00 1.19
C GLN A 266 2.56 10.21 0.92
N PHE A 267 3.07 11.40 1.25
CA PHE A 267 4.50 11.65 1.35
C PHE A 267 5.05 10.89 2.55
N ARG A 268 6.06 10.05 2.32
CA ARG A 268 6.55 9.08 3.31
C ARG A 268 8.05 9.14 3.43
N ALA A 269 8.51 9.16 4.67
CA ALA A 269 9.93 9.10 4.95
C ALA A 269 10.24 8.40 6.28
N PHE A 270 11.48 7.96 6.44
CA PHE A 270 11.97 7.31 7.64
C PHE A 270 13.44 7.63 7.87
N ARG A 271 13.90 7.46 9.13
CA ARG A 271 15.32 7.47 9.49
C ARG A 271 15.60 6.56 10.67
N ALA A 272 16.87 6.19 10.85
CA ALA A 272 17.35 5.57 12.08
C ALA A 272 17.19 6.55 13.26
N LYS A 273 16.63 6.08 14.38
CA LYS A 273 16.54 6.89 15.61
C LYS A 273 17.90 7.09 16.27
N THR A 274 18.73 6.05 16.23
CA THR A 274 20.10 6.08 16.76
C THR A 274 21.05 5.85 15.58
N PRO A 275 21.64 6.92 15.03
CA PRO A 275 22.55 6.81 13.90
C PRO A 275 23.78 5.97 14.24
N LEU A 276 24.21 5.17 13.28
CA LEU A 276 25.46 4.42 13.26
C LEU A 276 26.26 4.90 12.04
N PRO A 277 26.92 6.07 12.11
CA PRO A 277 27.55 6.69 10.95
C PRO A 277 28.70 5.87 10.35
N ASP A 278 29.37 5.05 11.18
CA ASP A 278 30.46 4.17 10.75
C ASP A 278 30.01 2.74 10.38
N SER A 279 28.70 2.52 10.26
CA SER A 279 28.14 1.22 9.88
C SER A 279 28.18 1.03 8.37
N ASP A 280 28.68 -0.12 7.92
CA ASP A 280 28.58 -0.54 6.51
C ASP A 280 27.13 -0.87 6.08
N LEU A 281 26.19 -0.94 7.05
CA LEU A 281 24.77 -1.14 6.75
C LEU A 281 24.12 0.14 6.22
N PRO A 282 23.43 0.09 5.07
CA PRO A 282 22.76 1.25 4.51
C PRO A 282 21.62 1.73 5.43
N TYR A 283 21.26 3.00 5.30
CA TYR A 283 20.14 3.64 6.02
C TYR A 283 20.30 3.76 7.54
N GLN A 284 21.47 3.45 8.08
CA GLN A 284 21.78 3.59 9.51
C GLN A 284 22.47 4.92 9.85
N ASP A 285 22.80 5.76 8.87
CA ASP A 285 23.56 7.00 9.03
C ASP A 285 22.78 8.16 9.69
N GLY A 286 21.48 7.98 9.94
CA GLY A 286 20.61 8.99 10.54
C GLY A 286 19.98 9.97 9.56
N ARG A 287 20.28 9.85 8.26
CA ARG A 287 19.61 10.65 7.22
C ARG A 287 18.17 10.21 7.04
N VAL A 288 17.34 11.16 6.59
CA VAL A 288 15.96 10.91 6.17
C VAL A 288 15.95 10.37 4.75
N TYR A 289 15.30 9.22 4.58
CA TYR A 289 15.10 8.53 3.30
C TYR A 289 13.61 8.44 2.97
N PHE A 290 13.30 8.35 1.69
CA PHE A 290 11.94 8.52 1.18
C PHE A 290 11.37 7.24 0.59
N VAL A 291 10.04 7.09 0.70
CA VAL A 291 9.29 5.93 0.20
C VAL A 291 8.14 6.40 -0.69
N THR A 292 7.81 5.63 -1.72
CA THR A 292 6.70 5.89 -2.64
C THR A 292 5.37 5.99 -1.90
N GLY A 293 4.55 6.94 -2.35
CA GLY A 293 3.17 7.14 -1.93
C GLY A 293 2.16 6.43 -2.84
N GLY A 294 0.87 6.68 -2.60
CA GLY A 294 -0.19 6.32 -3.52
C GLY A 294 -0.17 7.17 -4.79
N ALA A 295 -0.52 6.55 -5.91
CA ALA A 295 -0.50 7.16 -7.24
C ALA A 295 -1.80 6.89 -8.03
N ASP A 296 -2.91 6.69 -7.33
CA ASP A 296 -4.25 6.43 -7.90
C ASP A 296 -4.70 7.42 -9.00
N LEU A 297 -4.33 8.69 -8.90
CA LEU A 297 -4.66 9.72 -9.91
C LEU A 297 -3.50 10.01 -10.88
N ALA A 298 -2.39 9.29 -10.78
CA ALA A 298 -1.27 9.43 -11.70
C ALA A 298 -1.59 8.82 -13.09
N PHE A 299 -0.71 9.08 -14.06
CA PHE A 299 -0.77 8.62 -15.45
C PHE A 299 -1.94 9.20 -16.26
N GLN A 300 -2.65 10.20 -15.74
CA GLN A 300 -3.74 10.89 -16.43
C GLN A 300 -3.21 12.01 -17.35
N GLN A 301 -3.91 12.25 -18.47
CA GLN A 301 -3.55 13.26 -19.47
C GLN A 301 -4.02 14.71 -19.14
N LYS A 302 -4.28 15.05 -17.86
CA LYS A 302 -4.79 16.38 -17.41
C LYS A 302 -4.14 16.81 -16.08
N PRO A 303 -4.22 18.12 -15.74
CA PRO A 303 -3.21 19.13 -16.06
C PRO A 303 -1.79 18.76 -15.58
N ASP A 304 -0.79 19.54 -16.01
CA ASP A 304 0.63 19.30 -15.74
C ASP A 304 0.95 19.47 -14.24
N ALA A 305 0.97 18.35 -13.50
CA ALA A 305 1.28 18.33 -12.06
C ALA A 305 2.67 18.90 -11.76
N PHE A 306 3.59 18.89 -12.74
CA PHE A 306 4.88 19.54 -12.59
C PHE A 306 4.76 21.06 -12.60
N ALA A 307 3.90 21.63 -13.44
CA ALA A 307 3.62 23.07 -13.42
C ALA A 307 3.03 23.49 -12.08
N ASP A 308 2.04 22.74 -11.56
CA ASP A 308 1.46 23.00 -10.25
C ASP A 308 2.49 22.88 -9.11
N LEU A 309 3.41 21.91 -9.19
CA LEU A 309 4.50 21.76 -8.23
C LEU A 309 5.49 22.95 -8.29
N MET A 310 5.87 23.39 -9.49
CA MET A 310 6.79 24.51 -9.69
C MET A 310 6.18 25.87 -9.31
N GLU A 311 4.89 26.06 -9.61
CA GLU A 311 4.15 27.29 -9.34
C GLU A 311 3.51 27.31 -7.94
N GLN A 312 3.75 26.27 -7.14
CA GLN A 312 3.20 26.09 -5.79
C GLN A 312 1.67 26.28 -5.76
N ARG A 313 0.98 25.48 -6.57
CA ARG A 313 -0.50 25.48 -6.67
C ARG A 313 -1.07 24.15 -6.20
N GLY A 314 -2.30 24.19 -5.69
CA GLY A 314 -3.02 22.98 -5.29
C GLY A 314 -2.24 22.15 -4.27
N TYR A 315 -2.00 20.88 -4.58
CA TYR A 315 -1.21 19.95 -3.73
C TYR A 315 0.30 20.26 -3.69
N GLY A 316 0.78 21.25 -4.46
CA GLY A 316 2.16 21.73 -4.44
C GLY A 316 2.36 23.04 -3.64
N ALA A 317 1.30 23.60 -3.04
CA ALA A 317 1.31 24.94 -2.44
C ALA A 317 2.41 25.16 -1.39
N ASP A 318 2.67 24.15 -0.56
CA ASP A 318 3.67 24.23 0.51
C ASP A 318 4.96 23.45 0.17
N SER A 319 5.17 23.10 -1.10
CA SER A 319 6.31 22.27 -1.47
C SER A 319 7.63 23.03 -1.46
N VAL A 320 8.68 22.37 -0.97
CA VAL A 320 10.06 22.89 -1.02
C VAL A 320 10.71 22.70 -2.39
N PHE A 321 10.06 21.99 -3.31
CA PHE A 321 10.63 21.64 -4.60
C PHE A 321 11.10 22.85 -5.43
N PRO A 322 10.34 23.95 -5.58
CA PRO A 322 10.80 25.10 -6.35
C PRO A 322 12.07 25.70 -5.75
N HIS A 323 12.16 25.77 -4.42
CA HIS A 323 13.34 26.26 -3.71
C HIS A 323 14.56 25.36 -3.93
N LEU A 324 14.37 24.03 -3.93
CA LEU A 324 15.43 23.08 -4.33
C LEU A 324 15.89 23.33 -5.78
N MET A 325 14.97 23.69 -6.68
CA MET A 325 15.29 23.98 -8.08
C MET A 325 15.98 25.33 -8.28
N GLU A 326 15.90 26.27 -7.34
CA GLU A 326 16.69 27.52 -7.39
C GLU A 326 18.19 27.26 -7.18
N ALA A 327 18.55 26.25 -6.37
CA ALA A 327 19.94 25.87 -6.15
C ALA A 327 20.54 25.11 -7.34
N ASP A 328 21.59 25.67 -7.95
CA ASP A 328 22.22 25.10 -9.16
C ASP A 328 22.63 23.63 -9.00
N ALA A 329 23.21 23.28 -7.86
CA ALA A 329 23.67 21.92 -7.57
C ALA A 329 22.52 20.89 -7.55
N TYR A 330 21.40 21.24 -6.89
CA TYR A 330 20.25 20.35 -6.77
C TYR A 330 19.43 20.31 -8.06
N ARG A 331 19.31 21.43 -8.78
CA ARG A 331 18.70 21.45 -10.11
C ARG A 331 19.44 20.56 -11.09
N GLN A 332 20.78 20.62 -11.12
CA GLN A 332 21.60 19.75 -11.97
C GLN A 332 21.44 18.27 -11.60
N LEU A 333 21.47 17.95 -10.30
CA LEU A 333 21.26 16.58 -9.82
C LEU A 333 19.85 16.06 -10.18
N PHE A 334 18.82 16.89 -10.03
CA PHE A 334 17.45 16.54 -10.42
C PHE A 334 17.36 16.21 -11.92
N LEU A 335 17.91 17.06 -12.79
CA LEU A 335 17.91 16.82 -14.24
C LEU A 335 18.67 15.54 -14.61
N GLN A 336 19.79 15.26 -13.92
CA GLN A 336 20.54 14.02 -14.12
C GLN A 336 19.70 12.80 -13.72
N VAL A 337 19.06 12.83 -12.55
CA VAL A 337 18.19 11.75 -12.07
C VAL A 337 17.00 11.55 -13.01
N LEU A 338 16.32 12.62 -13.41
CA LEU A 338 15.20 12.59 -14.35
C LEU A 338 15.60 11.96 -15.69
N GLY A 339 16.77 12.34 -16.22
CA GLY A 339 17.30 11.79 -17.47
C GLY A 339 17.61 10.29 -17.38
N ILE A 340 18.19 9.84 -16.25
CA ILE A 340 18.44 8.41 -16.00
C ILE A 340 17.13 7.64 -15.94
N LEU A 341 16.16 8.13 -15.15
CA LEU A 341 14.85 7.49 -15.00
C LEU A 341 14.13 7.34 -16.34
N ARG A 342 14.08 8.41 -17.15
CA ARG A 342 13.45 8.38 -18.49
C ARG A 342 14.11 7.42 -19.46
N ARG A 343 15.45 7.35 -19.44
CA ARG A 343 16.20 6.47 -20.34
C ARG A 343 16.00 5.00 -20.00
N ASP A 344 15.98 4.67 -18.71
CA ASP A 344 16.14 3.28 -18.28
C ASP A 344 14.80 2.60 -18.00
N ARG A 345 13.84 3.29 -17.36
CA ARG A 345 12.63 2.64 -16.82
C ARG A 345 11.32 3.39 -17.03
N PHE A 346 11.34 4.71 -16.98
CA PHE A 346 10.18 5.57 -17.20
C PHE A 346 10.14 6.03 -18.67
N THR A 347 10.21 5.07 -19.59
CA THR A 347 10.08 5.32 -21.02
C THR A 347 8.62 5.60 -21.39
N ASP A 348 8.35 6.20 -22.54
CA ASP A 348 6.98 6.42 -23.00
C ASP A 348 6.20 5.10 -23.06
N GLU A 349 6.81 4.02 -23.57
CA GLU A 349 6.21 2.68 -23.60
C GLU A 349 5.91 2.15 -22.18
N ALA A 350 6.82 2.35 -21.23
CA ALA A 350 6.60 1.88 -19.87
C ALA A 350 5.52 2.70 -19.13
N MET A 351 5.36 3.99 -19.46
CA MET A 351 4.34 4.86 -18.87
C MET A 351 2.98 4.73 -19.57
N HIS A 352 2.94 4.34 -20.85
CA HIS A 352 1.72 4.02 -21.58
C HIS A 352 1.29 2.58 -21.29
N PHE A 353 0.43 2.41 -20.30
CA PHE A 353 -0.23 1.13 -20.05
C PHE A 353 -1.74 1.30 -20.09
N HIS A 354 -2.44 0.24 -20.49
CA HIS A 354 -3.89 0.26 -20.49
C HIS A 354 -4.39 0.24 -19.04
N ASN A 355 -4.88 1.40 -18.59
CA ASN A 355 -5.69 1.47 -17.39
C ASN A 355 -7.17 1.51 -17.81
N PRO A 356 -7.92 0.41 -17.66
CA PRO A 356 -9.31 0.34 -18.08
C PRO A 356 -10.24 1.30 -17.32
N PHE A 357 -9.75 1.96 -16.27
CA PHE A 357 -10.48 2.96 -15.47
C PHE A 357 -10.16 4.40 -15.86
N LEU A 358 -9.06 4.66 -16.57
CA LEU A 358 -8.75 6.00 -17.10
C LEU A 358 -9.33 6.21 -18.50
N ASP A 359 -9.50 5.14 -19.27
CA ASP A 359 -10.06 5.20 -20.63
C ASP A 359 -11.59 5.42 -20.64
N ALA A 360 -12.28 5.13 -19.53
CA ALA A 360 -13.72 5.32 -19.41
C ALA A 360 -14.13 6.80 -19.28
N ASP A 361 -13.25 7.64 -18.71
CA ASP A 361 -13.48 9.08 -18.54
C ASP A 361 -13.05 9.92 -19.77
N LEU A 362 -12.50 9.26 -20.81
CA LEU A 362 -12.20 9.87 -22.11
C LEU A 362 -13.30 9.61 -23.16
N GLN A 363 -14.38 8.89 -22.79
CA GLN A 363 -15.55 8.64 -23.64
C GLN A 363 -16.83 9.39 -23.22
N GLN A 364 -16.72 10.33 -22.27
CA GLN A 364 -17.73 11.35 -21.99
C GLN A 364 -17.18 12.74 -22.31
#